data_AF-A0A1G5H1C7-F1
#
_entry.id   AF-A0A1G5H1C7-F1
#
_cell.length_a   1.000
_cell.length_b   1.000
_cell.length_c   1.000
_cell.angle_alpha   90.00
_cell.angle_beta   90.00
_cell.angle_gamma   90.00
#
_symmetry.space_group_name_H-M   'P 1'
#
loop_
_entity.id
_entity.type
_entity.pdbx_description
1 polymer ?
#
loop_
_entity_poly.entity_id
_entity_poly.type
_entity_poly.pdbx_seq_one_letter_code
_entity_poly.pdbx_strand_id
1 'polypeptide(L)'
;MNTHWASVAPVVLDVGTPSRAKAWIFLFRRRYMILGVFLALFTAATALIYLVPQTYTAKSSLLVERTRSPIMRTDYSPGLEMNEVMNTARGIASSRSVISAAVDSLKLTERPPSNTLFASLLRGVDAILRTLGLVPEVNPRDRWIESVTKWLTVTPVVNSNILTISISHDDPQLAADLVNEITNQYIKQHLKIYSTRGLAEFYRDQKDLAEKEYHAARQRIIDFKKNASLYAISASRDEYARELSTLRGQLLTSTNDLNRLTRRYDAQHPEVVVLRDTISAVEARVQETEAKLQRLERDEATLTDMELQLDTRRKTYIDYSNKYSEAAISEHADPDVVNVRQVEQAVVPPQPWIARLFLIIGAMIASLAIAIGVGLLRDYFDDRPTGPENVESALGVPVLGWLERLPATKLRSIYVESDIRRIE
;
A
#
# COMPACT_ATOMS: atom_id res chain seq x y z
N MET A 1 20.55 -101.60 -15.15
CA MET A 1 19.37 -101.73 -14.26
C MET A 1 19.49 -100.70 -13.16
N ASN A 2 18.54 -99.76 -13.16
CA ASN A 2 17.99 -98.99 -12.02
C ASN A 2 18.93 -98.16 -11.13
N THR A 3 18.65 -96.93 -10.69
CA THR A 3 17.55 -95.95 -10.87
C THR A 3 17.92 -94.75 -10.00
N HIS A 4 17.78 -93.51 -10.52
CA HIS A 4 17.57 -92.22 -9.82
C HIS A 4 18.62 -91.84 -8.73
N TRP A 5 18.84 -90.60 -8.28
CA TRP A 5 18.02 -89.39 -8.15
C TRP A 5 18.94 -88.16 -8.24
N ALA A 6 18.45 -87.14 -8.94
CA ALA A 6 19.02 -85.80 -8.90
C ALA A 6 18.72 -85.15 -7.54
N SER A 7 19.75 -84.62 -6.88
CA SER A 7 19.58 -83.60 -5.83
C SER A 7 20.27 -82.32 -6.27
N VAL A 8 19.44 -81.42 -6.78
CA VAL A 8 19.76 -80.00 -6.99
C VAL A 8 20.10 -79.40 -5.62
N ALA A 9 21.35 -79.00 -5.41
CA ALA A 9 21.72 -78.18 -4.27
C ALA A 9 21.20 -76.73 -4.52
N PRO A 10 20.61 -76.08 -3.50
CA PRO A 10 19.90 -74.83 -3.69
C PRO A 10 20.88 -73.69 -3.97
N VAL A 11 20.63 -72.96 -5.06
CA VAL A 11 21.12 -71.59 -5.24
C VAL A 11 20.45 -70.74 -4.16
N VAL A 12 21.13 -70.55 -3.04
CA VAL A 12 20.75 -69.52 -2.06
C VAL A 12 21.16 -68.19 -2.66
N LEU A 13 20.22 -67.57 -3.38
CA LEU A 13 20.23 -66.14 -3.60
C LEU A 13 20.06 -65.48 -2.23
N ASP A 14 21.16 -65.07 -1.59
CA ASP A 14 21.09 -64.17 -0.44
C ASP A 14 20.70 -62.78 -0.96
N VAL A 15 19.38 -62.57 -1.02
CA VAL A 15 18.76 -61.28 -1.33
C VAL A 15 18.96 -60.40 -0.09
N GLY A 16 19.75 -59.35 -0.29
CA GLY A 16 20.38 -58.59 0.78
C GLY A 16 19.48 -58.01 1.87
N THR A 17 20.08 -57.87 3.05
CA THR A 17 19.92 -56.68 3.89
C THR A 17 21.24 -56.27 4.57
N PRO A 18 22.20 -55.65 3.87
CA PRO A 18 23.30 -54.99 4.54
C PRO A 18 22.89 -53.53 4.79
N SER A 19 22.26 -53.20 5.91
CA SER A 19 22.07 -51.77 6.18
C SER A 19 22.21 -51.37 7.64
N ARG A 20 21.56 -52.06 8.59
CA ARG A 20 21.57 -51.60 10.00
C ARG A 20 22.80 -52.08 10.77
N ALA A 21 23.06 -53.38 10.83
CA ALA A 21 24.17 -53.92 11.63
C ALA A 21 25.55 -53.44 11.15
N LYS A 22 25.77 -53.38 9.82
CA LYS A 22 27.01 -52.87 9.23
C LYS A 22 27.21 -51.37 9.53
N ALA A 23 26.14 -50.56 9.48
CA ALA A 23 26.21 -49.14 9.85
C ALA A 23 26.52 -48.91 11.34
N TRP A 24 25.98 -49.75 12.23
CA TRP A 24 26.28 -49.69 13.66
C TRP A 24 27.74 -50.05 13.96
N ILE A 25 28.25 -51.11 13.37
CA ILE A 25 29.66 -51.53 13.53
C ILE A 25 30.60 -50.45 12.97
N PHE A 26 30.25 -49.84 11.84
CA PHE A 26 30.98 -48.73 11.23
C PHE A 26 31.07 -47.51 12.17
N LEU A 27 29.92 -47.06 12.69
CA LEU A 27 29.85 -45.93 13.64
C LEU A 27 30.71 -46.20 14.87
N PHE A 28 30.69 -47.41 15.41
CA PHE A 28 31.50 -47.78 16.58
C PHE A 28 33.00 -47.85 16.27
N ARG A 29 33.40 -48.33 15.09
CA ARG A 29 34.80 -48.47 14.70
C ARG A 29 35.49 -47.12 14.53
N ARG A 30 34.77 -46.11 14.03
CA ARG A 30 35.32 -44.77 13.72
C ARG A 30 34.79 -43.66 14.61
N ARG A 31 34.14 -44.00 15.73
CA ARG A 31 33.49 -43.05 16.66
C ARG A 31 34.39 -41.89 17.08
N TYR A 32 35.69 -42.12 17.32
CA TYR A 32 36.61 -41.05 17.74
C TYR A 32 36.98 -40.08 16.61
N MET A 33 37.05 -40.57 15.36
CA MET A 33 37.30 -39.72 14.20
C MET A 33 36.06 -38.88 13.87
N ILE A 34 34.88 -39.49 13.84
CA ILE A 34 33.61 -38.79 13.60
C ILE A 34 33.38 -37.74 14.70
N LEU A 35 33.61 -38.11 15.97
CA LEU A 35 33.50 -37.17 17.09
C LEU A 35 34.51 -36.04 16.99
N GLY A 36 35.76 -36.32 16.59
CA GLY A 36 36.80 -35.30 16.41
C GLY A 36 36.46 -34.29 15.31
N VAL A 37 36.03 -34.78 14.14
CA VAL A 37 35.60 -33.93 13.01
C VAL A 37 34.37 -33.12 13.38
N PHE A 38 33.38 -33.75 14.03
CA PHE A 38 32.19 -33.07 14.54
C PHE A 38 32.56 -31.93 15.50
N LEU A 39 33.40 -32.21 16.50
CA LEU A 39 33.77 -31.21 17.50
C LEU A 39 34.56 -30.06 16.87
N ALA A 40 35.47 -30.34 15.94
CA ALA A 40 36.22 -29.32 15.21
C ALA A 40 35.31 -28.42 14.35
N LEU A 41 34.39 -29.01 13.58
CA LEU A 41 33.45 -28.24 12.75
C LEU A 41 32.46 -27.44 13.60
N PHE A 42 31.93 -28.05 14.66
CA PHE A 42 30.97 -27.40 15.54
C PHE A 42 31.60 -26.24 16.31
N THR A 43 32.83 -26.40 16.82
CA THR A 43 33.56 -25.31 17.49
C THR A 43 33.91 -24.18 16.52
N ALA A 44 34.37 -24.50 15.31
CA ALA A 44 34.63 -23.50 14.27
C ALA A 44 33.36 -22.74 13.86
N ALA A 45 32.25 -23.45 13.63
CA ALA A 45 30.96 -22.84 13.28
C ALA A 45 30.41 -21.98 14.42
N THR A 46 30.52 -22.45 15.67
CA THR A 46 30.11 -21.68 16.86
C THR A 46 30.96 -20.43 17.00
N ALA A 47 32.29 -20.53 16.87
CA ALA A 47 33.17 -19.37 16.88
C ALA A 47 32.79 -18.34 15.80
N LEU A 48 32.49 -18.81 14.59
CA LEU A 48 32.02 -17.95 13.49
C LEU A 48 30.70 -17.24 13.83
N ILE A 49 29.74 -17.93 14.44
CA ILE A 49 28.45 -17.33 14.87
C ILE A 49 28.65 -16.22 15.91
N TYR A 50 29.66 -16.33 16.78
CA TYR A 50 29.98 -15.26 17.74
C TYR A 50 30.75 -14.09 17.11
N LEU A 51 31.49 -14.34 16.02
CA LEU A 51 32.18 -13.30 15.25
C LEU A 51 31.24 -12.48 14.36
N VAL A 52 30.17 -13.08 13.85
CA VAL A 52 29.17 -12.40 13.02
C VAL A 52 28.23 -11.58 13.92
N PRO A 53 28.01 -10.29 13.63
CA PRO A 53 27.10 -9.46 14.43
C PRO A 53 25.65 -9.95 14.30
N GLN A 54 24.88 -9.82 15.36
CA GLN A 54 23.45 -10.17 15.33
C GLN A 54 22.66 -9.04 14.68
N THR A 55 21.64 -9.40 13.91
CA THR A 55 20.75 -8.43 13.27
C THR A 55 19.54 -8.16 14.17
N TYR A 56 19.22 -6.88 14.28
CA TYR A 56 18.13 -6.34 15.08
C TYR A 56 17.13 -5.67 14.16
N THR A 57 15.85 -5.95 14.36
CA THR A 57 14.77 -5.40 13.54
C THR A 57 13.94 -4.41 14.33
N ALA A 58 13.97 -3.14 13.95
CA ALA A 58 13.07 -2.12 14.46
C ALA A 58 11.83 -2.01 13.56
N LYS A 59 10.67 -1.65 14.12
CA LYS A 59 9.40 -1.56 13.40
C LYS A 59 8.61 -0.33 13.83
N SER A 60 7.94 0.33 12.90
CA SER A 60 6.96 1.38 13.15
C SER A 60 5.68 1.09 12.36
N SER A 61 4.54 1.44 12.95
CA SER A 61 3.22 1.18 12.38
C SER A 61 2.56 2.51 12.02
N LEU A 62 2.11 2.63 10.76
CA LEU A 62 1.43 3.79 10.22
C LEU A 62 0.02 3.41 9.79
N LEU A 63 -0.98 4.15 10.26
CA LEU A 63 -2.35 4.07 9.76
C LEU A 63 -2.47 4.97 8.53
N VAL A 64 -2.82 4.40 7.38
CA VAL A 64 -3.03 5.11 6.13
C VAL A 64 -4.53 5.10 5.80
N GLU A 65 -5.20 6.22 6.06
CA GLU A 65 -6.60 6.46 5.76
C GLU A 65 -6.80 6.98 4.32
N ARG A 66 -8.01 6.84 3.80
CA ARG A 66 -8.40 7.39 2.50
C ARG A 66 -9.15 8.70 2.71
N THR A 67 -8.74 9.78 2.06
CA THR A 67 -9.63 10.94 1.87
C THR A 67 -10.81 10.49 1.01
N ARG A 68 -12.01 10.54 1.57
CA ARG A 68 -13.23 10.49 0.77
C ARG A 68 -13.40 11.85 0.11
N SER A 69 -13.26 11.94 -1.21
CA SER A 69 -13.99 12.98 -1.93
C SER A 69 -15.47 12.59 -1.88
N PRO A 70 -16.39 13.46 -1.41
CA PRO A 70 -17.82 13.12 -1.28
C PRO A 70 -18.54 12.81 -2.60
N ILE A 71 -17.86 12.87 -3.74
CA ILE A 71 -18.49 12.88 -5.06
C ILE A 71 -18.12 11.63 -5.87
N MET A 72 -19.06 10.68 -5.88
CA MET A 72 -19.33 9.62 -6.88
C MET A 72 -18.41 8.39 -7.00
N ARG A 73 -19.00 7.19 -6.84
CA ARG A 73 -19.53 6.32 -7.92
C ARG A 73 -20.14 5.04 -7.31
N THR A 74 -21.26 4.59 -7.87
CA THR A 74 -22.09 3.47 -7.40
C THR A 74 -21.56 2.07 -7.74
N ASP A 75 -20.40 1.95 -8.39
CA ASP A 75 -19.83 0.65 -8.77
C ASP A 75 -18.80 0.22 -7.72
N TYR A 76 -19.31 -0.33 -6.62
CA TYR A 76 -18.55 -0.65 -5.40
C TYR A 76 -17.95 -2.07 -5.46
N SER A 77 -16.62 -2.18 -5.36
CA SER A 77 -15.92 -3.44 -5.02
C SER A 77 -14.91 -3.20 -3.88
N PRO A 78 -15.28 -3.46 -2.61
CA PRO A 78 -14.58 -2.97 -1.41
C PRO A 78 -13.11 -3.39 -1.21
N GLY A 79 -12.57 -4.36 -1.98
CA GLY A 79 -11.26 -4.96 -1.72
C GLY A 79 -10.12 -4.59 -2.69
N LEU A 80 -10.43 -4.25 -3.95
CA LEU A 80 -9.40 -4.01 -4.97
C LEU A 80 -8.71 -2.65 -4.78
N GLU A 81 -9.45 -1.60 -4.42
CA GLU A 81 -8.89 -0.26 -4.21
C GLU A 81 -7.99 -0.18 -2.97
N MET A 82 -8.26 -0.97 -1.91
CA MET A 82 -7.44 -0.94 -0.69
C MET A 82 -6.00 -1.38 -0.98
N ASN A 83 -5.85 -2.46 -1.77
CA ASN A 83 -4.55 -2.94 -2.19
C ASN A 83 -3.80 -1.91 -3.02
N GLU A 84 -4.48 -1.15 -3.88
CA GLU A 84 -3.86 -0.09 -4.68
C GLU A 84 -3.36 1.08 -3.82
N VAL A 85 -4.16 1.56 -2.86
CA VAL A 85 -3.75 2.62 -1.93
C VAL A 85 -2.56 2.16 -1.08
N MET A 86 -2.62 0.94 -0.53
CA MET A 86 -1.53 0.39 0.28
C MET A 86 -0.25 0.13 -0.54
N ASN A 87 -0.39 -0.32 -1.79
CA ASN A 87 0.74 -0.47 -2.70
C ASN A 87 1.37 0.87 -3.05
N THR A 88 0.56 1.89 -3.26
CA THR A 88 1.03 3.27 -3.50
C THR A 88 1.76 3.80 -2.28
N ALA A 89 1.19 3.65 -1.08
CA ALA A 89 1.81 4.04 0.18
C ALA A 89 3.16 3.35 0.39
N ARG A 90 3.24 2.03 0.13
CA ARG A 90 4.48 1.26 0.15
C ARG A 90 5.52 1.82 -0.83
N GLY A 91 5.12 2.10 -2.07
CA GLY A 91 6.02 2.65 -3.10
C GLY A 91 6.56 4.04 -2.75
N ILE A 92 5.72 4.90 -2.16
CA ILE A 92 6.14 6.23 -1.68
C ILE A 92 7.11 6.07 -0.49
N ALA A 93 6.79 5.22 0.50
CA ALA A 93 7.64 5.00 1.67
C ALA A 93 9.01 4.39 1.31
N SER A 94 9.06 3.50 0.31
CA SER A 94 10.31 2.92 -0.21
C SER A 94 10.95 3.75 -1.33
N SER A 95 10.47 4.96 -1.59
CA SER A 95 10.99 5.79 -2.67
C SER A 95 12.37 6.35 -2.33
N ARG A 96 13.20 6.56 -3.38
CA ARG A 96 14.55 7.12 -3.21
C ARG A 96 14.54 8.48 -2.52
N SER A 97 13.53 9.32 -2.75
CA SER A 97 13.44 10.66 -2.13
C SER A 97 13.31 10.54 -0.61
N VAL A 98 12.41 9.69 -0.11
CA VAL A 98 12.21 9.44 1.32
C VAL A 98 13.48 8.86 1.96
N ILE A 99 14.07 7.84 1.35
CA ILE A 99 15.30 7.20 1.86
C ILE A 99 16.47 8.18 1.88
N SER A 100 16.67 8.94 0.78
CA SER A 100 17.77 9.90 0.70
C SER A 100 17.63 11.03 1.71
N ALA A 101 16.42 11.54 1.93
CA ALA A 101 16.15 12.57 2.92
C ALA A 101 16.43 12.05 4.35
N ALA A 102 16.10 10.79 4.64
CA ALA A 102 16.39 10.18 5.94
C ALA A 102 17.90 9.97 6.16
N VAL A 103 18.63 9.52 5.15
CA VAL A 103 20.10 9.36 5.18
C VAL A 103 20.79 10.70 5.44
N ASP A 104 20.34 11.76 4.76
CA ASP A 104 20.89 13.10 4.91
C ASP A 104 20.56 13.70 6.28
N SER A 105 19.33 13.52 6.76
CA SER A 105 18.84 14.01 8.05
C SER A 105 19.64 13.41 9.23
N LEU A 106 19.92 12.10 9.17
CA LEU A 106 20.70 11.39 10.19
C LEU A 106 22.22 11.54 10.03
N LYS A 107 22.68 12.27 9.00
CA LYS A 107 24.11 12.49 8.68
C LYS A 107 24.94 11.19 8.70
N LEU A 108 24.41 10.13 8.11
CA LEU A 108 25.03 8.79 8.20
C LEU A 108 26.41 8.71 7.55
N THR A 109 26.72 9.63 6.63
CA THR A 109 28.05 9.74 6.00
C THR A 109 29.15 10.19 6.97
N GLU A 110 28.78 10.84 8.08
CA GLU A 110 29.72 11.33 9.09
C GLU A 110 29.96 10.31 10.22
N ARG A 111 29.15 9.24 10.29
CA ARG A 111 29.27 8.24 11.36
C ARG A 111 30.53 7.38 11.15
N PRO A 112 31.27 7.06 12.24
CA PRO A 112 32.42 6.17 12.14
C PRO A 112 31.97 4.77 11.69
N PRO A 113 32.75 4.09 10.82
CA PRO A 113 32.44 2.74 10.39
C PRO A 113 32.47 1.78 11.58
N SER A 114 31.64 0.72 11.52
CA SER A 114 31.59 -0.27 12.60
C SER A 114 32.96 -0.88 12.88
N ASN A 115 33.31 -0.97 14.16
CA ASN A 115 34.61 -1.45 14.65
C ASN A 115 34.68 -2.98 14.78
N THR A 116 33.72 -3.72 14.21
CA THR A 116 33.65 -5.17 14.30
C THR A 116 34.80 -5.83 13.52
N LEU A 117 35.39 -6.89 14.07
CA LEU A 117 36.47 -7.65 13.43
C LEU A 117 36.08 -8.16 12.03
N PHE A 118 34.84 -8.65 11.90
CA PHE A 118 34.29 -9.10 10.62
C PHE A 118 34.19 -7.97 9.57
N ALA A 119 33.78 -6.77 9.99
CA ALA A 119 33.71 -5.60 9.11
C ALA A 119 35.10 -5.15 8.63
N SER A 120 36.15 -5.39 9.42
CA SER A 120 37.54 -5.10 9.03
C SER A 120 38.07 -6.10 7.99
N LEU A 121 37.74 -7.38 8.14
CA LEU A 121 38.04 -8.44 7.17
C LEU A 121 37.37 -8.17 5.81
N LEU A 122 36.08 -7.84 5.81
CA LEU A 122 35.35 -7.52 4.57
C LEU A 122 35.90 -6.27 3.88
N ARG A 123 36.33 -5.25 4.63
CA ARG A 123 36.97 -4.05 4.07
C ARG A 123 38.26 -4.37 3.33
N GLY A 124 39.06 -5.30 3.82
CA GLY A 124 40.27 -5.77 3.13
C GLY A 124 39.94 -6.40 1.77
N VAL A 125 38.88 -7.19 1.71
CA VAL A 125 38.40 -7.80 0.45
C VAL A 125 37.84 -6.73 -0.50
N ASP A 126 37.01 -5.81 -0.03
CA ASP A 126 36.46 -4.71 -0.84
C ASP A 126 37.56 -3.81 -1.42
N ALA A 127 38.58 -3.49 -0.62
CA ALA A 127 39.75 -2.74 -1.07
C ALA A 127 40.50 -3.46 -2.20
N ILE A 128 40.72 -4.78 -2.06
CA ILE A 128 41.37 -5.58 -3.11
C ILE A 128 40.51 -5.60 -4.38
N LEU A 129 39.19 -5.80 -4.26
CA LEU A 129 38.28 -5.80 -5.40
C LEU A 129 38.25 -4.46 -6.14
N ARG A 130 38.33 -3.33 -5.40
CA ARG A 130 38.48 -1.99 -5.97
C ARG A 130 39.81 -1.80 -6.68
N THR A 131 40.92 -2.27 -6.09
CA THR A 131 42.24 -2.20 -6.75
C THR A 131 42.29 -3.01 -8.04
N LEU A 132 41.46 -4.06 -8.15
CA LEU A 132 41.32 -4.89 -9.34
C LEU A 132 40.29 -4.34 -10.35
N GLY A 133 39.65 -3.19 -10.07
CA GLY A 133 38.66 -2.57 -10.96
C GLY A 133 37.35 -3.36 -11.09
N LEU A 134 37.09 -4.31 -10.20
CA LEU A 134 35.91 -5.18 -10.24
C LEU A 134 34.68 -4.56 -9.57
N VAL A 135 34.87 -3.45 -8.84
CA VAL A 135 33.81 -2.73 -8.13
C VAL A 135 33.87 -1.24 -8.50
N PRO A 136 32.79 -0.66 -9.07
CA PRO A 136 32.76 0.76 -9.40
C PRO A 136 32.80 1.65 -8.15
N GLU A 137 33.39 2.83 -8.29
CA GLU A 137 33.50 3.80 -7.20
C GLU A 137 32.18 4.55 -7.02
N VAL A 138 31.41 4.14 -6.00
CA VAL A 138 30.12 4.76 -5.67
C VAL A 138 30.30 5.84 -4.60
N ASN A 139 29.67 7.01 -4.81
CA ASN A 139 29.60 8.10 -3.84
C ASN A 139 29.20 7.54 -2.45
N PRO A 140 29.90 7.89 -1.35
CA PRO A 140 29.54 7.45 0.00
C PRO A 140 28.05 7.62 0.33
N ARG A 141 27.42 8.68 -0.16
CA ARG A 141 25.97 8.93 0.03
C ARG A 141 25.11 7.90 -0.69
N ASP A 142 25.39 7.62 -1.96
CA ASP A 142 24.61 6.66 -2.75
C ASP A 142 24.77 5.22 -2.23
N ARG A 143 25.94 4.87 -1.68
CA ARG A 143 26.14 3.59 -0.98
C ARG A 143 25.20 3.45 0.21
N TRP A 144 25.06 4.48 1.04
CA TRP A 144 24.12 4.46 2.17
C TRP A 144 22.67 4.32 1.71
N ILE A 145 22.28 5.03 0.66
CA ILE A 145 20.93 4.91 0.09
C ILE A 145 20.66 3.46 -0.38
N GLU A 146 21.62 2.85 -1.08
CA GLU A 146 21.48 1.47 -1.53
C GLU A 146 21.43 0.47 -0.37
N SER A 147 22.27 0.65 0.65
CA SER A 147 22.27 -0.18 1.85
C SER A 147 20.95 -0.08 2.62
N VAL A 148 20.46 1.14 2.87
CA VAL A 148 19.17 1.35 3.55
C VAL A 148 18.03 0.76 2.74
N THR A 149 18.07 0.88 1.41
CA THR A 149 17.06 0.24 0.53
C THR A 149 17.03 -1.28 0.70
N LYS A 150 18.18 -1.94 0.88
CA LYS A 150 18.26 -3.39 1.12
C LYS A 150 17.76 -3.80 2.49
N TRP A 151 17.95 -2.96 3.51
CA TRP A 151 17.53 -3.25 4.89
C TRP A 151 16.07 -2.89 5.17
N LEU A 152 15.52 -1.94 4.40
CA LEU A 152 14.16 -1.45 4.53
C LEU A 152 13.16 -2.47 3.98
N THR A 153 12.20 -2.85 4.81
CA THR A 153 11.05 -3.67 4.42
C THR A 153 9.79 -2.92 4.81
N VAL A 154 8.97 -2.60 3.79
CA VAL A 154 7.68 -1.93 3.95
C VAL A 154 6.58 -2.89 3.51
N THR A 155 5.72 -3.30 4.45
CA THR A 155 4.69 -4.30 4.21
C THR A 155 3.34 -3.81 4.71
N PRO A 156 2.29 -3.81 3.85
CA PRO A 156 0.94 -3.57 4.32
C PRO A 156 0.43 -4.79 5.10
N VAL A 157 -0.29 -4.54 6.19
CA VAL A 157 -0.96 -5.58 6.96
C VAL A 157 -2.21 -6.02 6.19
N VAL A 158 -2.35 -7.33 5.98
CA VAL A 158 -3.46 -7.92 5.21
C VAL A 158 -4.80 -7.50 5.84
N ASN A 159 -5.74 -7.05 5.00
CA ASN A 159 -7.08 -6.59 5.40
C ASN A 159 -7.07 -5.45 6.43
N SER A 160 -6.06 -4.57 6.38
CA SER A 160 -5.91 -3.44 7.30
C SER A 160 -5.36 -2.20 6.59
N ASN A 161 -5.60 -1.04 7.18
CA ASN A 161 -5.04 0.25 6.76
C ASN A 161 -3.65 0.51 7.37
N ILE A 162 -3.02 -0.53 7.94
CA ILE A 162 -1.75 -0.40 8.64
C ILE A 162 -0.61 -0.75 7.68
N LEU A 163 0.31 0.20 7.52
CA LEU A 163 1.58 0.04 6.86
C LEU A 163 2.67 -0.15 7.92
N THR A 164 3.34 -1.30 7.91
CA THR A 164 4.49 -1.53 8.79
C THR A 164 5.78 -1.21 8.04
N ILE A 165 6.57 -0.31 8.59
CA ILE A 165 7.92 0.01 8.14
C ILE A 165 8.91 -0.64 9.09
N SER A 166 9.86 -1.40 8.55
CA SER A 166 10.86 -2.10 9.36
C SER A 166 12.24 -2.05 8.74
N ILE A 167 13.26 -1.97 9.59
CA ILE A 167 14.68 -2.04 9.18
C ILE A 167 15.40 -3.07 10.02
N SER A 168 16.19 -3.90 9.35
CA SER A 168 17.07 -4.87 10.00
C SER A 168 18.53 -4.44 9.87
N HIS A 169 19.17 -4.15 11.00
CA HIS A 169 20.54 -3.64 11.07
C HIS A 169 21.30 -4.27 12.25
N ASP A 170 22.64 -4.25 12.24
CA ASP A 170 23.45 -4.79 13.35
C ASP A 170 23.47 -3.87 14.57
N ASP A 171 23.41 -2.56 14.35
CA ASP A 171 23.16 -1.56 15.40
C ASP A 171 21.65 -1.37 15.66
N PRO A 172 21.13 -1.74 16.86
CA PRO A 172 19.72 -1.62 17.19
C PRO A 172 19.24 -0.16 17.37
N GLN A 173 20.12 0.76 17.77
CA GLN A 173 19.77 2.18 17.88
C GLN A 173 19.60 2.79 16.49
N LEU A 174 20.57 2.55 15.60
CA LEU A 174 20.48 3.01 14.23
C LEU A 174 19.26 2.42 13.50
N ALA A 175 18.89 1.17 13.76
CA ALA A 175 17.67 0.59 13.21
C ALA A 175 16.42 1.39 13.62
N ALA A 176 16.27 1.73 14.90
CA ALA A 176 15.14 2.50 15.40
C ALA A 176 15.14 3.93 14.87
N ASP A 177 16.29 4.61 14.89
CA ASP A 177 16.47 5.96 14.36
C ASP A 177 16.08 6.03 12.87
N LEU A 178 16.57 5.07 12.07
CA LEU A 178 16.28 5.01 10.64
C LEU A 178 14.79 4.79 10.37
N VAL A 179 14.12 3.87 11.09
CA VAL A 179 12.69 3.64 10.89
C VAL A 179 11.89 4.88 11.26
N ASN A 180 12.18 5.50 12.40
CA ASN A 180 11.50 6.73 12.81
C ASN A 180 11.72 7.86 11.82
N GLU A 181 12.95 8.05 11.34
CA GLU A 181 13.25 9.10 10.38
C GLU A 181 12.61 8.85 9.01
N ILE A 182 12.65 7.61 8.50
CA ILE A 182 11.97 7.26 7.25
C ILE A 182 10.47 7.47 7.38
N THR A 183 9.86 7.09 8.52
CA THR A 183 8.45 7.37 8.81
C THR A 183 8.16 8.87 8.77
N ASN A 184 8.99 9.70 9.41
CA ASN A 184 8.83 11.15 9.39
C ASN A 184 8.95 11.73 7.98
N GLN A 185 9.93 11.26 7.19
CA GLN A 185 10.13 11.71 5.81
C GLN A 185 9.01 11.24 4.89
N TYR A 186 8.46 10.04 5.11
CA TYR A 186 7.27 9.56 4.42
C TYR A 186 6.07 10.47 4.69
N ILE A 187 5.79 10.80 5.95
CA ILE A 187 4.68 11.70 6.33
C ILE A 187 4.85 13.07 5.65
N LYS A 188 6.06 13.65 5.71
CA LYS A 188 6.37 14.93 5.04
C LYS A 188 6.18 14.86 3.52
N GLN A 189 6.64 13.78 2.88
CA GLN A 189 6.51 13.60 1.44
C GLN A 189 5.06 13.34 1.03
N HIS A 190 4.31 12.55 1.80
CA HIS A 190 2.90 12.31 1.60
C HIS A 190 2.12 13.63 1.71
N LEU A 191 2.38 14.41 2.76
CA LEU A 191 1.86 15.76 2.91
C LEU A 191 2.18 16.61 1.68
N LYS A 192 3.43 16.65 1.21
CA LYS A 192 3.79 17.44 0.02
C LYS A 192 3.05 17.02 -1.26
N ILE A 193 2.83 15.72 -1.46
CA ILE A 193 2.14 15.19 -2.66
C ILE A 193 0.64 15.49 -2.60
N TYR A 194 0.02 15.38 -1.43
CA TYR A 194 -1.43 15.50 -1.26
C TYR A 194 -1.89 16.86 -0.72
N SER A 195 -0.98 17.70 -0.22
CA SER A 195 -1.28 19.07 0.17
C SER A 195 -1.47 19.90 -1.10
N THR A 196 -2.70 20.31 -1.38
CA THR A 196 -2.99 21.27 -2.44
C THR A 196 -2.71 22.68 -1.92
N ARG A 197 -1.44 22.97 -1.61
CA ARG A 197 -1.00 24.28 -1.13
C ARG A 197 -1.50 25.36 -2.10
N GLY A 198 -2.24 26.35 -1.60
CA GLY A 198 -2.86 27.41 -2.42
C GLY A 198 -4.25 27.12 -2.98
N LEU A 199 -4.82 25.92 -2.76
CA LEU A 199 -6.20 25.62 -3.18
C LEU A 199 -7.24 26.42 -2.39
N ALA A 200 -7.02 26.62 -1.08
CA ALA A 200 -7.92 27.44 -0.28
C ALA A 200 -7.83 28.92 -0.68
N GLU A 201 -6.64 29.42 -1.04
CA GLU A 201 -6.45 30.76 -1.57
C GLU A 201 -7.19 30.93 -2.91
N PHE A 202 -7.04 29.97 -3.84
CA PHE A 202 -7.81 29.96 -5.08
C PHE A 202 -9.33 30.00 -4.85
N TYR A 203 -9.86 29.14 -3.97
CA TYR A 203 -11.31 29.12 -3.69
C TYR A 203 -11.77 30.37 -2.92
N ARG A 204 -10.91 30.98 -2.10
CA ARG A 204 -11.20 32.27 -1.45
C ARG A 204 -11.42 33.35 -2.51
N ASP A 205 -10.51 33.47 -3.46
CA ASP A 205 -10.58 34.48 -4.53
C ASP A 205 -11.83 34.29 -5.40
N GLN A 206 -12.15 33.05 -5.78
CA GLN A 206 -13.35 32.74 -6.55
C GLN A 206 -14.64 33.01 -5.75
N LYS A 207 -14.66 32.68 -4.46
CA LYS A 207 -15.79 32.98 -3.56
C LYS A 207 -16.02 34.49 -3.45
N ASP A 208 -14.96 35.27 -3.22
CA ASP A 208 -15.05 36.73 -3.08
C ASP A 208 -15.48 37.41 -4.40
N LEU A 209 -15.03 36.89 -5.55
CA LEU A 209 -15.51 37.34 -6.86
C LEU A 209 -17.01 37.02 -7.05
N ALA A 210 -17.43 35.79 -6.76
CA ALA A 210 -18.83 35.37 -6.87
C ALA A 210 -19.75 36.16 -5.92
N GLU A 211 -19.27 36.49 -4.72
CA GLU A 211 -19.98 37.33 -3.75
C GLU A 211 -20.22 38.74 -4.32
N LYS A 212 -19.18 39.39 -4.87
CA LYS A 212 -19.30 40.69 -5.52
C LYS A 212 -20.31 40.66 -6.68
N GLU A 213 -20.24 39.64 -7.52
CA GLU A 213 -21.15 39.47 -8.65
C GLU A 213 -22.61 39.24 -8.22
N TYR A 214 -22.83 38.45 -7.17
CA TYR A 214 -24.15 38.23 -6.58
C TYR A 214 -24.73 39.54 -6.05
N HIS A 215 -23.96 40.33 -5.29
CA HIS A 215 -24.41 41.61 -4.78
C HIS A 215 -24.70 42.63 -5.89
N ALA A 216 -23.85 42.69 -6.92
CA ALA A 216 -24.08 43.55 -8.07
C ALA A 216 -25.37 43.18 -8.83
N ALA A 217 -25.62 41.88 -9.06
CA ALA A 217 -26.85 41.42 -9.70
C ALA A 217 -28.09 41.73 -8.85
N ARG A 218 -28.00 41.53 -7.53
CA ARG A 218 -29.07 41.87 -6.59
C ARG A 218 -29.41 43.35 -6.65
N GLN A 219 -28.40 44.21 -6.71
CA GLN A 219 -28.59 45.65 -6.78
C GLN A 219 -29.27 46.07 -8.09
N ARG A 220 -28.88 45.48 -9.23
CA ARG A 220 -29.55 45.74 -10.53
C ARG A 220 -31.04 45.42 -10.48
N ILE A 221 -31.44 44.32 -9.81
CA ILE A 221 -32.86 43.98 -9.64
C ILE A 221 -33.58 45.03 -8.79
N ILE A 222 -32.96 45.50 -7.69
CA ILE A 222 -33.54 46.55 -6.84
C ILE A 222 -33.73 47.85 -7.65
N ASP A 223 -32.70 48.24 -8.39
CA ASP A 223 -32.73 49.45 -9.21
C ASP A 223 -33.76 49.33 -10.35
N PHE A 224 -33.88 48.15 -10.98
CA PHE A 224 -34.89 47.86 -11.99
C PHE A 224 -36.31 47.95 -11.41
N LYS A 225 -36.56 47.31 -10.26
CA LYS A 225 -37.85 47.37 -9.55
C LYS A 225 -38.23 48.81 -9.17
N LYS A 226 -37.24 49.61 -8.75
CA LYS A 226 -37.44 51.03 -8.40
C LYS A 226 -37.75 51.90 -9.62
N ASN A 227 -36.97 51.79 -10.68
CA ASN A 227 -37.06 52.68 -11.85
C ASN A 227 -38.36 52.48 -12.62
N ALA A 228 -38.83 51.25 -12.72
CA ALA A 228 -40.07 50.96 -13.43
C ALA A 228 -41.31 51.00 -12.48
N SER A 229 -41.16 51.47 -11.22
CA SER A 229 -42.24 51.55 -10.22
C SER A 229 -42.98 50.22 -10.00
N LEU A 230 -42.24 49.11 -10.05
CA LEU A 230 -42.72 47.75 -10.29
C LEU A 230 -43.02 46.93 -9.02
N TYR A 231 -43.34 47.57 -7.89
CA TYR A 231 -43.60 46.81 -6.66
C TYR A 231 -44.88 45.94 -6.72
N ALA A 232 -45.72 46.13 -7.76
CA ALA A 232 -46.95 45.37 -7.98
C ALA A 232 -47.22 45.04 -9.46
N ILE A 233 -46.20 44.63 -10.24
CA ILE A 233 -46.34 44.35 -11.70
C ILE A 233 -47.50 43.41 -11.99
N SER A 234 -47.59 42.28 -11.27
CA SER A 234 -48.61 41.26 -11.50
C SER A 234 -50.02 41.79 -11.25
N ALA A 235 -50.21 42.57 -10.19
CA ALA A 235 -51.50 43.21 -9.89
C ALA A 235 -51.88 44.25 -10.94
N SER A 236 -50.93 45.10 -11.37
CA SER A 236 -51.16 46.10 -12.43
C SER A 236 -51.45 45.44 -13.78
N ARG A 237 -50.74 44.36 -14.14
CA ARG A 237 -51.00 43.58 -15.34
C ARG A 237 -52.42 43.04 -15.36
N ASP A 238 -52.86 42.43 -14.26
CA ASP A 238 -54.21 41.87 -14.14
C ASP A 238 -55.31 42.95 -14.15
N GLU A 239 -54.99 44.15 -13.68
CA GLU A 239 -55.89 45.32 -13.77
C GLU A 239 -56.02 45.81 -15.21
N TYR A 240 -54.89 46.02 -15.92
CA TYR A 240 -54.93 46.44 -17.33
C TYR A 240 -55.53 45.37 -18.25
N ALA A 241 -55.30 44.08 -17.98
CA ALA A 241 -55.93 43.00 -18.74
C ALA A 241 -57.46 43.00 -18.57
N ARG A 242 -57.95 43.27 -17.35
CA ARG A 242 -59.39 43.44 -17.08
C ARG A 242 -59.95 44.68 -17.76
N GLU A 243 -59.28 45.84 -17.65
CA GLU A 243 -59.68 47.07 -18.32
C GLU A 243 -59.75 46.88 -19.84
N LEU A 244 -58.74 46.24 -20.44
CA LEU A 244 -58.69 45.94 -21.87
C LEU A 244 -59.87 45.05 -22.31
N SER A 245 -60.22 44.03 -21.51
CA SER A 245 -61.39 43.19 -21.77
C SER A 245 -62.69 44.00 -21.72
N THR A 246 -62.84 44.91 -20.75
CA THR A 246 -64.01 45.78 -20.66
C THR A 246 -64.10 46.74 -21.85
N LEU A 247 -63.00 47.39 -22.22
CA LEU A 247 -62.94 48.31 -23.37
C LEU A 247 -63.23 47.60 -24.69
N ARG A 248 -62.68 46.41 -24.91
CA ARG A 248 -62.98 45.57 -26.10
C ARG A 248 -64.46 45.18 -26.15
N GLY A 249 -65.07 44.89 -24.98
CA GLY A 249 -66.51 44.64 -24.87
C GLY A 249 -67.34 45.87 -25.26
N GLN A 250 -67.00 47.05 -24.73
CA GLN A 250 -67.65 48.33 -25.08
C GLN A 250 -67.52 48.63 -26.57
N LEU A 251 -66.33 48.47 -27.14
CA LEU A 251 -66.06 48.68 -28.55
C LEU A 251 -66.95 47.79 -29.44
N LEU A 252 -67.09 46.50 -29.08
CA LEU A 252 -67.95 45.58 -29.80
C LEU A 252 -69.42 46.03 -29.75
N THR A 253 -69.92 46.42 -28.58
CA THR A 253 -71.29 46.92 -28.42
C THR A 253 -71.51 48.21 -29.24
N SER A 254 -70.63 49.20 -29.12
CA SER A 254 -70.72 50.46 -29.87
C SER A 254 -70.63 50.25 -31.38
N THR A 255 -69.78 49.34 -31.84
CA THR A 255 -69.66 48.97 -33.27
C THR A 255 -70.95 48.33 -33.79
N ASN A 256 -71.57 47.45 -33.01
CA ASN A 256 -72.85 46.85 -33.36
C ASN A 256 -73.97 47.89 -33.41
N ASP A 257 -74.00 48.84 -32.47
CA ASP A 257 -74.98 49.93 -32.45
C ASP A 257 -74.78 50.88 -33.63
N LEU A 258 -73.53 51.19 -34.01
CA LEU A 258 -73.21 51.96 -35.21
C LEU A 258 -73.75 51.27 -36.46
N ASN A 259 -73.49 49.98 -36.62
CA ASN A 259 -74.01 49.19 -37.74
C ASN A 259 -75.55 49.20 -37.81
N ARG A 260 -76.25 49.23 -36.66
CA ARG A 260 -77.71 49.34 -36.60
C ARG A 260 -78.21 50.75 -36.93
N LEU A 261 -77.46 51.79 -36.56
CA LEU A 261 -77.76 53.19 -36.86
C LEU A 261 -77.55 53.50 -38.35
N THR A 262 -76.44 53.07 -38.93
CA THR A 262 -76.10 53.31 -40.35
C THR A 262 -77.05 52.61 -41.33
N ARG A 263 -77.79 51.57 -40.88
CA ARG A 263 -78.90 50.99 -41.66
C ARG A 263 -80.17 51.84 -41.68
N ARG A 264 -80.32 52.76 -40.72
CA ARG A 264 -81.51 53.61 -40.56
C ARG A 264 -81.28 55.07 -40.94
N TYR A 265 -80.05 55.57 -40.80
CA TYR A 265 -79.68 56.96 -41.02
C TYR A 265 -78.46 57.06 -41.92
N ASP A 266 -78.35 58.19 -42.64
CA ASP A 266 -77.19 58.49 -43.47
C ASP A 266 -75.94 58.79 -42.62
N ALA A 267 -74.76 58.67 -43.22
CA ALA A 267 -73.46 58.80 -42.55
C ALA A 267 -73.22 60.16 -41.88
N GLN A 268 -73.97 61.20 -42.28
CA GLN A 268 -73.86 62.56 -41.72
C GLN A 268 -74.84 62.84 -40.57
N HIS A 269 -75.70 61.87 -40.20
CA HIS A 269 -76.64 62.07 -39.11
C HIS A 269 -75.90 62.30 -37.77
N PRO A 270 -76.29 63.28 -36.93
CA PRO A 270 -75.56 63.65 -35.71
C PRO A 270 -75.26 62.47 -34.79
N GLU A 271 -76.22 61.55 -34.60
CA GLU A 271 -76.03 60.35 -33.76
C GLU A 271 -74.99 59.37 -34.31
N VAL A 272 -74.87 59.26 -35.64
CA VAL A 272 -73.86 58.40 -36.29
C VAL A 272 -72.47 58.99 -36.08
N VAL A 273 -72.32 60.31 -36.22
CA VAL A 273 -71.05 61.01 -36.01
C VAL A 273 -70.59 60.89 -34.55
N VAL A 274 -71.46 61.18 -33.58
CA VAL A 274 -71.13 61.07 -32.14
C VAL A 274 -70.71 59.65 -31.77
N LEU A 275 -71.41 58.63 -32.28
CA LEU A 275 -71.07 57.24 -31.98
C LEU A 275 -69.75 56.82 -32.64
N ARG A 276 -69.45 57.32 -33.86
CA ARG A 276 -68.16 57.09 -34.53
C ARG A 276 -67.00 57.72 -33.79
N ASP A 277 -67.18 58.94 -33.27
CA ASP A 277 -66.18 59.61 -32.45
C ASP A 277 -65.96 58.87 -31.12
N THR A 278 -67.03 58.34 -30.52
CA THR A 278 -66.95 57.51 -29.32
C THR A 278 -66.17 56.22 -29.58
N ILE A 279 -66.45 55.53 -30.70
CA ILE A 279 -65.71 54.35 -31.13
C ILE A 279 -64.22 54.69 -31.30
N SER A 280 -63.91 55.78 -32.01
CA SER A 280 -62.52 56.20 -32.23
C SER A 280 -61.79 56.50 -30.92
N ALA A 281 -62.47 57.12 -29.96
CA ALA A 281 -61.92 57.38 -28.62
C ALA A 281 -61.69 56.10 -27.81
N VAL A 282 -62.62 55.14 -27.87
CA VAL A 282 -62.48 53.83 -27.23
C VAL A 282 -61.36 53.02 -27.90
N GLU A 283 -61.24 53.03 -29.23
CA GLU A 283 -60.15 52.39 -29.97
C GLU A 283 -58.78 52.94 -29.58
N ALA A 284 -58.65 54.27 -29.49
CA ALA A 284 -57.41 54.90 -29.04
C ALA A 284 -57.02 54.43 -27.63
N ARG A 285 -58.01 54.30 -26.73
CA ARG A 285 -57.80 53.82 -25.36
C ARG A 285 -57.48 52.33 -25.29
N VAL A 286 -58.10 51.50 -26.14
CA VAL A 286 -57.73 50.09 -26.31
C VAL A 286 -56.26 49.96 -26.73
N GLN A 287 -55.83 50.73 -27.73
CA GLN A 287 -54.44 50.72 -28.20
C GLN A 287 -53.46 51.18 -27.11
N GLU A 288 -53.83 52.22 -26.35
CA GLU A 288 -53.01 52.71 -25.24
C GLU A 288 -52.87 51.66 -24.13
N THR A 289 -53.98 51.05 -23.68
CA THR A 289 -53.98 50.02 -22.64
C THR A 289 -53.25 48.75 -23.12
N GLU A 290 -53.42 48.36 -24.37
CA GLU A 290 -52.69 47.23 -24.97
C GLU A 290 -51.18 47.48 -25.02
N ALA A 291 -50.75 48.69 -25.41
CA ALA A 291 -49.34 49.07 -25.40
C ALA A 291 -48.76 49.10 -23.97
N LYS A 292 -49.53 49.55 -22.97
CA LYS A 292 -49.14 49.49 -21.55
C LYS A 292 -49.00 48.06 -21.06
N LEU A 293 -49.97 47.19 -21.36
CA LEU A 293 -49.95 45.78 -20.99
C LEU A 293 -48.73 45.05 -21.59
N GLN A 294 -48.46 45.26 -22.88
CA GLN A 294 -47.27 44.68 -23.54
C GLN A 294 -45.95 45.15 -22.92
N ARG A 295 -45.86 46.40 -22.45
CA ARG A 295 -44.66 46.89 -21.74
C ARG A 295 -44.50 46.17 -20.41
N LEU A 296 -45.57 46.03 -19.63
CA LEU A 296 -45.54 45.32 -18.36
C LEU A 296 -45.17 43.84 -18.51
N GLU A 297 -45.68 43.15 -19.53
CA GLU A 297 -45.31 41.76 -19.81
C GLU A 297 -43.82 41.62 -20.14
N ARG A 298 -43.24 42.57 -20.89
CA ARG A 298 -41.79 42.60 -21.16
C ARG A 298 -40.97 42.86 -19.91
N ASP A 299 -41.42 43.78 -19.06
CA ASP A 299 -40.74 44.10 -17.81
C ASP A 299 -40.80 42.93 -16.83
N GLU A 300 -41.93 42.22 -16.76
CA GLU A 300 -42.10 40.98 -15.97
C GLU A 300 -41.16 39.86 -16.45
N ALA A 301 -41.09 39.64 -17.76
CA ALA A 301 -40.17 38.66 -18.35
C ALA A 301 -38.71 39.00 -18.06
N THR A 302 -38.33 40.28 -18.18
CA THR A 302 -36.97 40.76 -17.87
C THR A 302 -36.63 40.59 -16.40
N LEU A 303 -37.57 40.91 -15.51
CA LEU A 303 -37.39 40.72 -14.07
C LEU A 303 -37.20 39.24 -13.72
N THR A 304 -38.01 38.36 -14.32
CA THR A 304 -37.92 36.91 -14.11
C THR A 304 -36.56 36.37 -14.54
N ASP A 305 -36.04 36.81 -15.69
CA ASP A 305 -34.68 36.45 -16.14
C ASP A 305 -33.61 36.93 -15.17
N MET A 306 -33.69 38.18 -14.72
CA MET A 306 -32.74 38.71 -13.72
C MET A 306 -32.78 37.91 -12.42
N GLU A 307 -33.96 37.53 -11.93
CA GLU A 307 -34.12 36.73 -10.71
C GLU A 307 -33.54 35.32 -10.88
N LEU A 308 -33.71 34.69 -12.03
CA LEU A 308 -33.07 33.40 -12.37
C LEU A 308 -31.53 33.51 -12.38
N GLN A 309 -31.00 34.59 -12.99
CA GLN A 309 -29.57 34.85 -12.98
C GLN A 309 -29.04 35.11 -11.57
N LEU A 310 -29.81 35.80 -10.73
CA LEU A 310 -29.46 36.03 -9.32
C LEU A 310 -29.35 34.71 -8.55
N ASP A 311 -30.32 33.80 -8.73
CA ASP A 311 -30.30 32.50 -8.06
C ASP A 311 -29.10 31.65 -8.51
N THR A 312 -28.79 31.66 -9.81
CA THR A 312 -27.61 30.99 -10.36
C THR A 312 -26.32 31.53 -9.75
N ARG A 313 -26.18 32.85 -9.64
CA ARG A 313 -25.03 33.51 -9.01
C ARG A 313 -24.95 33.20 -7.52
N ARG A 314 -26.09 33.19 -6.82
CA ARG A 314 -26.18 32.81 -5.41
C ARG A 314 -25.69 31.38 -5.18
N LYS A 315 -26.14 30.45 -6.03
CA LYS A 315 -25.72 29.04 -5.97
C LYS A 315 -24.22 28.89 -6.21
N THR A 316 -23.67 29.64 -7.17
CA THR A 316 -22.23 29.68 -7.44
C THR A 316 -21.43 30.20 -6.25
N TYR A 317 -21.88 31.28 -5.61
CA TYR A 317 -21.29 31.80 -4.38
C TYR A 317 -21.30 30.76 -3.24
N ILE A 318 -22.43 30.09 -3.02
CA ILE A 318 -22.55 29.04 -1.99
C ILE A 318 -21.61 27.87 -2.29
N ASP A 319 -21.52 27.42 -3.55
CA ASP A 319 -20.63 26.34 -3.97
C ASP A 319 -19.16 26.67 -3.69
N TYR A 320 -18.70 27.87 -4.07
CA TYR A 320 -17.34 28.32 -3.76
C TYR A 320 -17.12 28.54 -2.26
N SER A 321 -18.12 28.99 -1.51
CA SER A 321 -18.03 29.11 -0.05
C SER A 321 -17.84 27.75 0.63
N ASN A 322 -18.55 26.73 0.16
CA ASN A 322 -18.41 25.36 0.67
C ASN A 322 -17.03 24.78 0.32
N LYS A 323 -16.60 24.91 -0.94
CA LYS A 323 -15.26 24.46 -1.39
C LYS A 323 -14.12 25.17 -0.67
N TYR A 324 -14.26 26.47 -0.43
CA TYR A 324 -13.31 27.23 0.40
C TYR A 324 -13.24 26.67 1.81
N SER A 325 -14.38 26.43 2.46
CA SER A 325 -14.43 25.89 3.81
C SER A 325 -13.76 24.51 3.89
N GLU A 326 -14.04 23.63 2.92
CA GLU A 326 -13.42 22.30 2.82
C GLU A 326 -11.91 22.36 2.60
N ALA A 327 -11.45 23.23 1.69
CA ALA A 327 -10.03 23.42 1.42
C ALA A 327 -9.30 24.09 2.59
N ALA A 328 -9.93 25.06 3.26
CA ALA A 328 -9.36 25.74 4.43
C ALA A 328 -9.21 24.80 5.62
N ILE A 329 -10.19 23.90 5.85
CA ILE A 329 -10.08 22.83 6.83
C ILE A 329 -8.92 21.90 6.44
N SER A 330 -8.81 21.51 5.18
CA SER A 330 -7.74 20.63 4.72
C SER A 330 -6.33 21.25 4.82
N GLU A 331 -6.22 22.57 4.69
CA GLU A 331 -4.94 23.31 4.79
C GLU A 331 -4.52 23.63 6.22
N HIS A 332 -5.48 23.87 7.14
CA HIS A 332 -5.23 24.23 8.54
C HIS A 332 -5.50 23.09 9.53
N ALA A 333 -6.02 21.95 9.07
CA ALA A 333 -6.20 20.82 9.94
C ALA A 333 -4.82 20.32 10.40
N ASP A 334 -4.71 20.15 11.71
CA ASP A 334 -3.57 19.63 12.46
C ASP A 334 -2.85 18.49 11.69
N PRO A 335 -1.51 18.31 11.76
CA PRO A 335 -0.83 17.10 11.31
C PRO A 335 -1.47 15.77 11.74
N ASP A 336 -2.40 15.77 12.69
CA ASP A 336 -3.26 14.64 13.03
C ASP A 336 -4.42 14.37 12.04
N VAL A 337 -4.90 15.29 11.21
CA VAL A 337 -5.96 15.05 10.19
C VAL A 337 -5.37 14.61 8.85
N VAL A 338 -4.07 14.37 8.82
CA VAL A 338 -3.39 13.74 7.68
C VAL A 338 -3.93 12.32 7.52
N ASN A 339 -4.19 11.93 6.28
CA ASN A 339 -4.51 10.56 5.87
C ASN A 339 -3.47 9.51 6.30
N VAL A 340 -2.42 9.90 7.00
CA VAL A 340 -1.35 9.06 7.51
C VAL A 340 -1.10 9.46 8.96
N ARG A 341 -1.37 8.55 9.89
CA ARG A 341 -1.08 8.73 11.32
C ARG A 341 -0.06 7.69 11.77
N GLN A 342 0.93 8.11 12.54
CA GLN A 342 1.84 7.16 13.18
C GLN A 342 1.16 6.56 14.40
N VAL A 343 0.88 5.25 14.35
CA VAL A 343 0.24 4.51 15.45
C VAL A 343 1.27 4.13 16.49
N GLU A 344 2.44 3.70 16.04
CA GLU A 344 3.51 3.22 16.91
C GLU A 344 4.87 3.67 16.37
N GLN A 345 5.66 4.29 17.24
CA GLN A 345 7.04 4.67 16.95
C GLN A 345 7.98 3.47 17.09
N ALA A 346 9.06 3.45 16.32
CA ALA A 346 10.07 2.42 16.44
C ALA A 346 10.86 2.59 17.74
N VAL A 347 10.80 1.56 18.57
CA VAL A 347 11.62 1.42 19.79
C VAL A 347 12.84 0.57 19.48
N VAL A 348 13.94 0.82 20.20
CA VAL A 348 15.17 0.02 20.12
C VAL A 348 14.83 -1.44 20.48
N PRO A 349 15.03 -2.40 19.55
CA PRO A 349 14.68 -3.79 19.80
C PRO A 349 15.60 -4.41 20.87
N PRO A 350 15.05 -4.97 21.96
CA PRO A 350 15.86 -5.52 23.06
C PRO A 350 16.50 -6.86 22.71
N GLN A 351 15.99 -7.54 21.68
CA GLN A 351 16.47 -8.85 21.24
C GLN A 351 16.67 -8.89 19.72
N PRO A 352 17.66 -9.67 19.24
CA PRO A 352 17.91 -9.83 17.81
C PRO A 352 16.80 -10.65 17.14
N TRP A 353 16.65 -10.49 15.83
CA TRP A 353 15.63 -11.19 15.02
C TRP A 353 15.76 -12.73 15.14
N ILE A 354 16.99 -13.25 15.13
CA ILE A 354 17.30 -14.66 15.37
C ILE A 354 18.30 -14.75 16.53
N ALA A 355 17.92 -15.49 17.58
CA ALA A 355 18.83 -15.79 18.67
C ALA A 355 19.97 -16.71 18.21
N ARG A 356 21.18 -16.47 18.70
CA ARG A 356 22.36 -17.33 18.47
C ARG A 356 22.07 -18.81 18.74
N LEU A 357 21.21 -19.11 19.72
CA LEU A 357 20.82 -20.47 20.06
C LEU A 357 20.31 -21.26 18.85
N PHE A 358 19.42 -20.67 18.04
CA PHE A 358 18.87 -21.36 16.87
C PHE A 358 19.93 -21.60 15.78
N LEU A 359 20.83 -20.63 15.58
CA LEU A 359 21.96 -20.79 14.66
C LEU A 359 22.93 -21.88 15.13
N ILE A 360 23.20 -21.95 16.44
CA ILE A 360 24.08 -22.97 17.03
C ILE A 360 23.46 -24.36 16.91
N ILE A 361 22.15 -24.51 17.14
CA ILE A 361 21.45 -25.79 16.95
C ILE A 361 21.51 -26.22 15.47
N GLY A 362 21.28 -25.29 14.54
CA GLY A 362 21.43 -25.56 13.11
C GLY A 362 22.87 -25.98 12.76
N ALA A 363 23.87 -25.27 13.27
CA ALA A 363 25.28 -25.60 13.09
C ALA A 363 25.66 -26.96 13.71
N MET A 364 25.05 -27.34 14.84
CA MET A 364 25.24 -28.64 15.46
C MET A 364 24.75 -29.76 14.55
N ILE A 365 23.52 -29.64 14.03
CA ILE A 365 22.93 -30.64 13.12
C ILE A 365 23.76 -30.74 11.84
N ALA A 366 24.12 -29.59 11.24
CA ALA A 366 24.93 -29.55 10.03
C ALA A 366 26.32 -30.16 10.24
N SER A 367 27.00 -29.82 11.35
CA SER A 367 28.32 -30.37 11.68
C SER A 367 28.27 -31.88 11.89
N LEU A 368 27.20 -32.40 12.50
CA LEU A 368 27.02 -33.84 12.70
C LEU A 368 26.80 -34.56 11.37
N ALA A 369 25.95 -34.02 10.50
CA ALA A 369 25.71 -34.58 9.18
C ALA A 369 26.99 -34.62 8.34
N ILE A 370 27.79 -33.54 8.36
CA ILE A 370 29.07 -33.47 7.66
C ILE A 370 30.06 -34.47 8.26
N ALA A 371 30.16 -34.58 9.58
CA ALA A 371 31.08 -35.52 10.23
C ALA A 371 30.76 -36.99 9.91
N ILE A 372 29.48 -37.36 9.86
CA ILE A 372 29.03 -38.69 9.43
C ILE A 372 29.40 -38.92 7.95
N GLY A 373 29.13 -37.93 7.09
CA GLY A 373 29.46 -37.98 5.66
C GLY A 373 30.96 -38.17 5.41
N VAL A 374 31.82 -37.41 6.10
CA VAL A 374 33.28 -37.57 6.04
C VAL A 374 33.71 -38.95 6.52
N GLY A 375 33.08 -39.47 7.58
CA GLY A 375 33.30 -40.82 8.07
C GLY A 375 33.03 -41.87 6.99
N LEU A 376 31.88 -41.79 6.33
CA LEU A 376 31.45 -42.72 5.28
C LEU A 376 32.34 -42.61 4.04
N LEU A 377 32.67 -41.39 3.61
CA LEU A 377 33.56 -41.17 2.47
C LEU A 377 34.94 -41.79 2.72
N ARG A 378 35.49 -41.59 3.93
CA ARG A 378 36.75 -42.22 4.33
C ARG A 378 36.65 -43.75 4.38
N ASP A 379 35.47 -44.32 4.59
CA ASP A 379 35.26 -45.78 4.64
C ASP A 379 35.19 -46.37 3.24
N TYR A 380 34.50 -45.66 2.35
CA TYR A 380 34.43 -45.99 0.94
C TYR A 380 35.81 -46.10 0.29
N PHE A 381 36.77 -45.26 0.72
CA PHE A 381 38.17 -45.30 0.26
C PHE A 381 39.12 -46.16 1.12
N ASP A 382 38.63 -46.87 2.14
CA ASP A 382 39.46 -47.76 2.96
C ASP A 382 39.33 -49.21 2.48
N ASP A 383 40.15 -49.61 1.51
CA ASP A 383 40.17 -50.94 0.89
C ASP A 383 40.73 -52.06 1.81
N ARG A 384 40.56 -51.96 3.12
CA ARG A 384 41.01 -52.98 4.06
C ARG A 384 40.00 -54.14 4.11
N PRO A 385 40.36 -55.36 3.67
CA PRO A 385 39.44 -56.49 3.73
C PRO A 385 39.14 -56.80 5.21
N THR A 386 37.91 -56.53 5.63
CA THR A 386 37.49 -56.63 7.04
C THR A 386 36.73 -57.94 7.33
N GLY A 387 36.61 -58.83 6.36
CA GLY A 387 35.94 -60.13 6.51
C GLY A 387 36.59 -61.24 5.66
N PRO A 388 36.50 -62.51 6.08
CA PRO A 388 37.14 -63.65 5.40
C PRO A 388 36.67 -63.81 3.95
N GLU A 389 35.39 -63.55 3.68
CA GLU A 389 34.76 -63.56 2.34
C GLU A 389 35.35 -62.54 1.36
N ASN A 390 35.78 -61.37 1.85
CA ASN A 390 36.42 -60.32 1.03
C ASN A 390 37.91 -60.62 0.76
N VAL A 391 38.57 -61.40 1.61
CA VAL A 391 39.97 -61.84 1.41
C VAL A 391 40.04 -62.92 0.33
N GLU A 392 39.11 -63.89 0.38
CA GLU A 392 39.00 -64.96 -0.61
C GLU A 392 38.72 -64.43 -2.02
N SER A 393 37.79 -63.47 -2.14
CA SER A 393 37.40 -62.88 -3.42
C SER A 393 38.47 -61.95 -4.01
N ALA A 394 39.25 -61.27 -3.16
CA ALA A 394 40.29 -60.33 -3.61
C ALA A 394 41.63 -61.01 -3.96
N LEU A 395 41.97 -62.11 -3.28
CA LEU A 395 43.25 -62.81 -3.45
C LEU A 395 43.13 -64.15 -4.21
N GLY A 396 41.90 -64.64 -4.45
CA GLY A 396 41.64 -65.86 -5.23
C GLY A 396 42.13 -67.15 -4.55
N VAL A 397 42.39 -67.11 -3.24
CA VAL A 397 42.88 -68.25 -2.45
C VAL A 397 41.93 -68.57 -1.29
N PRO A 398 41.66 -69.86 -1.02
CA PRO A 398 40.77 -70.26 0.07
C PRO A 398 41.36 -69.89 1.43
N VAL A 399 40.56 -69.25 2.27
CA VAL A 399 40.94 -68.85 3.63
C VAL A 399 40.85 -70.07 4.53
N LEU A 400 42.03 -70.60 4.92
CA LEU A 400 42.15 -71.81 5.73
C LEU A 400 41.71 -71.63 7.21
N GLY A 401 41.55 -70.38 7.67
CA GLY A 401 41.06 -70.09 9.01
C GLY A 401 41.13 -68.61 9.37
N TRP A 402 40.13 -68.14 10.12
CA TRP A 402 40.05 -66.79 10.64
C TRP A 402 40.17 -66.82 12.16
N LEU A 403 41.24 -66.23 12.70
CA LEU A 403 41.41 -66.13 14.15
C LEU A 403 40.71 -64.86 14.64
N GLU A 404 39.50 -65.03 15.18
CA GLU A 404 38.75 -63.91 15.73
C GLU A 404 39.39 -63.48 17.06
N ARG A 405 39.87 -62.23 17.13
CA ARG A 405 40.52 -61.71 18.34
C ARG A 405 39.44 -61.43 19.39
N LEU A 406 39.24 -62.37 20.30
CA LEU A 406 38.30 -62.23 21.41
C LEU A 406 38.73 -61.09 22.37
N PRO A 407 37.82 -60.21 22.79
CA PRO A 407 38.13 -59.17 23.78
C PRO A 407 38.50 -59.82 25.12
N ALA A 408 39.51 -59.26 25.80
CA ALA A 408 40.11 -59.82 27.03
C ALA A 408 39.10 -60.14 28.15
N THR A 409 37.95 -59.47 28.16
CA THR A 409 36.85 -59.71 29.12
C THR A 409 36.19 -61.08 28.97
N LYS A 410 36.14 -61.66 27.76
CA LYS A 410 35.59 -63.03 27.53
C LYS A 410 36.59 -64.13 27.82
N LEU A 411 37.89 -63.84 27.81
CA LEU A 411 38.94 -64.82 28.14
C LEU A 411 38.93 -65.21 29.63
N ARG A 412 38.44 -64.33 30.51
CA ARG A 412 38.31 -64.63 31.95
C ARG A 412 37.18 -65.60 32.29
N SER A 413 36.08 -65.63 31.54
CA SER A 413 34.97 -66.55 31.84
C SER A 413 35.25 -67.99 31.39
N ILE A 414 36.07 -68.16 30.34
CA ILE A 414 36.40 -69.48 29.79
C ILE A 414 37.35 -70.25 30.71
N TYR A 415 38.22 -69.56 31.47
CA TYR A 415 39.13 -70.20 32.42
C TYR A 415 38.47 -70.64 33.73
N VAL A 416 37.28 -70.12 34.07
CA VAL A 416 36.60 -70.44 35.33
C VAL A 416 35.78 -71.74 35.22
N GLU A 417 35.42 -72.16 34.01
CA GLU A 417 34.50 -73.29 33.80
C GLU A 417 35.20 -74.65 33.59
N SER A 418 36.53 -74.66 33.40
CA SER A 418 37.31 -75.88 33.19
C SER A 418 37.83 -76.55 34.47
N ASP A 419 37.68 -75.93 35.64
CA ASP A 419 38.27 -76.41 36.91
C ASP A 419 37.29 -77.15 37.85
N ILE A 420 36.06 -77.49 37.42
CA ILE A 420 35.03 -78.11 38.30
C ILE A 420 34.63 -79.54 37.87
N ARG A 421 35.36 -80.22 36.98
CA ARG A 421 35.09 -81.64 36.67
C ARG A 421 36.31 -82.54 36.81
N ARG A 422 36.82 -82.66 38.03
CA ARG A 422 37.58 -83.82 38.52
C ARG A 422 37.62 -83.76 40.05
N ILE A 423 36.68 -84.45 40.70
CA ILE A 423 36.76 -85.16 41.99
C ILE A 423 35.35 -85.74 42.20
N GLU A 424 35.18 -87.01 41.82
CA GLU A 424 34.66 -88.12 42.65
C GLU A 424 34.76 -89.42 41.84
#